data_AF-A0A7Y9VVR8-F1
#
_entry.id   AF-A0A7Y9VVR8-F1
#
_cell.length_a   1.000
_cell.length_b   1.000
_cell.length_c   1.000
_cell.angle_alpha   90.00
_cell.angle_beta   90.00
_cell.angle_gamma   90.00
#
_symmetry.space_group_name_H-M   'P 1'
#
loop_
_entity.id
_entity.type
_entity.pdbx_description
1 polymer ?
#
loop_
_entity_poly.entity_id
_entity_poly.type
_entity_poly.pdbx_seq_one_letter_code
_entity_poly.pdbx_strand_id
1 'polypeptide(L)'
;MNIYVRLALCLVIHAVGCVAYVFLNNAVVVAYKAFNGGFTTRGVAIGIAHYMFIYIFFGVNALAAIIPKLWAKLGLLALMVAWILFMMVPDNPLRALFYTVAQGGVTLLAILATQVIELRLEKRALMRQALPAIASQDVVSKMRACP
;
A
#
# COMPACT_ATOMS: atom_id res chain seq x y z
N MET A 1 -17.30 7.38 -8.69
CA MET A 1 -17.29 6.05 -8.03
C MET A 1 -17.95 6.20 -6.66
N ASN A 2 -18.80 5.26 -6.24
CA ASN A 2 -19.41 5.30 -4.90
C ASN A 2 -18.28 5.23 -3.83
N ILE A 3 -18.37 6.08 -2.81
CA ILE A 3 -17.39 6.16 -1.72
C ILE A 3 -17.18 4.80 -1.03
N TYR A 4 -18.23 3.99 -0.89
CA TYR A 4 -18.15 2.66 -0.29
C TYR A 4 -17.37 1.67 -1.16
N VAL A 5 -17.56 1.70 -2.49
CA VAL A 5 -16.83 0.84 -3.44
C VAL A 5 -15.35 1.21 -3.46
N ARG A 6 -15.06 2.51 -3.42
CA ARG A 6 -13.68 3.01 -3.31
C ARG A 6 -13.01 2.50 -2.04
N LEU A 7 -13.66 2.66 -0.89
CA LEU A 7 -13.12 2.25 0.40
C LEU A 7 -12.92 0.73 0.48
N ALA A 8 -13.88 -0.05 -0.01
CA ALA A 8 -13.75 -1.51 -0.10
C ALA A 8 -12.55 -1.93 -0.97
N LEU A 9 -12.36 -1.28 -2.13
CA LEU A 9 -11.23 -1.55 -3.02
C LEU A 9 -9.89 -1.22 -2.35
N CYS A 10 -9.79 -0.05 -1.69
CA CYS A 10 -8.60 0.32 -0.92
C CYS A 10 -8.30 -0.73 0.16
N LEU A 11 -9.31 -1.11 0.94
CA LEU A 11 -9.17 -2.11 2.00
C LEU A 11 -8.69 -3.46 1.46
N VAL A 12 -9.25 -3.93 0.35
CA VAL A 12 -8.82 -5.20 -0.27
C VAL A 12 -7.37 -5.13 -0.72
N ILE A 13 -6.94 -4.04 -1.37
CA ILE A 13 -5.54 -3.89 -1.82
C ILE A 13 -4.58 -3.90 -0.63
N HIS A 14 -4.88 -3.13 0.40
CA HIS A 14 -4.07 -3.08 1.61
C HIS A 14 -4.08 -4.43 2.36
N ALA A 15 -5.22 -5.11 2.44
CA ALA A 15 -5.32 -6.43 3.05
C ALA A 15 -4.50 -7.49 2.29
N VAL A 16 -4.55 -7.49 0.96
CA VAL A 16 -3.71 -8.36 0.12
C VAL A 16 -2.23 -8.09 0.37
N GLY A 17 -1.83 -6.82 0.45
CA GLY A 17 -0.47 -6.44 0.84
C GLY A 17 -0.08 -7.00 2.21
N CYS A 18 -0.96 -6.85 3.21
CA CYS A 18 -0.73 -7.38 4.54
C CYS A 18 -0.54 -8.91 4.56
N VAL A 19 -1.39 -9.64 3.84
CA VAL A 19 -1.29 -11.11 3.71
C VAL A 19 0.02 -11.49 3.01
N ALA A 20 0.36 -10.83 1.91
CA ALA A 20 1.61 -11.07 1.19
C ALA A 20 2.84 -10.85 2.08
N TYR A 21 2.81 -9.80 2.91
CA TYR A 21 3.87 -9.54 3.88
C TYR A 21 4.00 -10.67 4.91
N VAL A 22 2.90 -11.22 5.43
CA VAL A 22 2.95 -12.34 6.39
C VAL A 22 3.65 -13.56 5.78
N PHE A 23 3.31 -13.93 4.54
CA PHE A 23 3.97 -15.02 3.83
C PHE A 23 5.46 -14.74 3.59
N LEU A 24 5.79 -13.53 3.12
CA LEU A 24 7.17 -13.12 2.88
C LEU A 24 8.00 -13.16 4.16
N ASN A 25 7.48 -12.62 5.26
CA ASN A 25 8.15 -12.62 6.55
C ASN A 25 8.39 -14.04 7.06
N ASN A 26 7.40 -14.94 6.95
CA ASN A 26 7.57 -16.34 7.33
C ASN A 26 8.64 -17.04 6.49
N ALA A 27 8.64 -16.85 5.17
CA ALA A 27 9.64 -17.43 4.27
C ALA A 27 11.05 -16.93 4.62
N VAL A 28 11.20 -15.64 4.88
CA VAL A 28 12.49 -15.04 5.25
C VAL A 28 12.95 -15.54 6.62
N VAL A 29 12.06 -15.69 7.59
CA VAL A 29 12.39 -16.30 8.89
C VAL A 29 12.92 -17.72 8.73
N VAL A 30 12.29 -18.54 7.88
CA VAL A 30 12.74 -19.91 7.60
C VAL A 30 14.11 -19.90 6.94
N ALA A 31 14.29 -19.10 5.88
CA ALA A 31 15.57 -18.98 5.19
C ALA A 31 16.68 -18.48 6.12
N TYR A 32 16.41 -17.44 6.92
CA TYR A 32 17.38 -16.87 7.85
C TYR A 32 17.85 -17.89 8.88
N LYS A 33 16.95 -18.71 9.43
CA LYS A 33 17.30 -19.80 10.35
C LYS A 33 18.17 -20.87 9.67
N ALA A 34 17.92 -21.16 8.39
CA ALA A 34 18.67 -22.15 7.63
C ALA A 34 20.11 -21.69 7.32
N PHE A 35 20.32 -20.40 7.05
CA PHE A 35 21.64 -19.87 6.68
C PHE A 35 22.48 -19.38 7.87
N ASN A 36 21.87 -18.82 8.91
CA ASN A 36 22.59 -18.13 10.00
C ASN A 36 22.52 -18.84 11.36
N GLY A 37 21.89 -20.02 11.43
CA GLY A 37 21.56 -20.67 12.70
C GLY A 37 20.34 -20.04 13.37
N GLY A 38 19.66 -20.81 14.23
CA GLY A 38 18.41 -20.39 14.87
C GLY A 38 18.54 -19.09 15.67
N PHE A 39 17.42 -18.38 15.90
CA PHE A 39 17.34 -17.16 16.72
C PHE A 39 17.75 -17.33 18.20
N THR A 40 18.27 -18.50 18.59
CA THR A 40 18.52 -18.93 19.97
C THR A 40 19.86 -18.45 20.53
N THR A 41 20.81 -17.98 19.72
CA THR A 41 22.10 -17.45 20.23
C THR A 41 22.00 -16.04 20.81
N ARG A 42 20.90 -15.31 20.59
CA ARG A 42 20.64 -13.98 21.19
C ARG A 42 19.18 -13.77 21.62
N GLY A 43 18.66 -14.68 22.45
CA GLY A 43 17.56 -14.37 23.36
C GLY A 43 16.15 -14.33 22.76
N VAL A 44 15.34 -15.23 23.29
CA VAL A 44 13.88 -15.46 23.25
C VAL A 44 12.93 -14.23 23.18
N ALA A 45 13.40 -12.98 23.21
CA ALA A 45 12.57 -11.78 23.06
C ALA A 45 12.19 -11.44 21.60
N ILE A 46 12.75 -12.16 20.61
CA ILE A 46 12.62 -11.88 19.17
C ILE A 46 11.18 -12.01 18.65
N GLY A 47 10.37 -12.88 19.26
CA GLY A 47 8.97 -13.09 18.88
C GLY A 47 8.03 -11.94 19.28
N ILE A 48 8.21 -11.36 20.48
CA ILE A 48 7.28 -10.35 21.01
C ILE A 48 7.44 -9.00 20.31
N ALA A 49 8.67 -8.54 20.09
CA ALA A 49 8.94 -7.31 19.32
C ALA A 49 8.40 -7.41 17.89
N HIS A 50 8.46 -8.60 17.29
CA HIS A 50 7.93 -8.87 15.96
C HIS A 50 6.39 -8.69 15.88
N TYR A 51 5.64 -9.18 16.87
CA TYR A 51 4.19 -9.03 16.88
C TYR A 51 3.78 -7.56 16.97
N MET A 52 4.48 -6.74 17.76
CA MET A 52 4.20 -5.30 17.85
C MET A 52 4.31 -4.61 16.49
N PHE A 53 5.39 -4.85 15.75
CA PHE A 53 5.57 -4.25 14.42
C PHE A 53 4.56 -4.76 13.39
N ILE A 54 4.10 -6.01 13.50
CA ILE A 54 3.00 -6.52 12.68
C ILE A 54 1.70 -5.76 12.98
N TYR A 55 1.35 -5.59 14.25
CA TYR A 55 0.11 -4.88 14.61
C TYR A 55 0.12 -3.42 14.18
N ILE A 56 1.25 -2.73 14.37
CA ILE A 56 1.43 -1.36 13.87
C ILE A 56 1.27 -1.32 12.36
N PHE A 57 1.91 -2.25 11.63
CA PHE A 57 1.80 -2.33 10.19
C PHE A 57 0.37 -2.57 9.69
N PHE A 58 -0.39 -3.45 10.34
CA PHE A 58 -1.81 -3.66 10.04
C PHE A 58 -2.64 -2.42 10.34
N GLY A 59 -2.42 -1.78 11.49
CA GLY A 59 -3.08 -0.53 11.86
C GLY A 59 -2.80 0.60 10.85
N VAL A 60 -1.54 0.74 10.43
CA VAL A 60 -1.12 1.73 9.43
C VAL A 60 -1.75 1.45 8.07
N ASN A 61 -1.81 0.20 7.62
CA ASN A 61 -2.44 -0.15 6.35
C ASN A 61 -3.96 0.03 6.38
N ALA A 62 -4.61 -0.30 7.48
CA ALA A 62 -6.04 -0.03 7.67
C ALA A 62 -6.31 1.49 7.63
N LEU A 63 -5.51 2.28 8.35
CA LEU A 63 -5.65 3.73 8.38
C LEU A 63 -5.34 4.36 7.00
N ALA A 64 -4.31 3.88 6.31
CA ALA A 64 -3.96 4.30 4.95
C ALA A 64 -5.04 3.96 3.92
N ALA A 65 -5.80 2.88 4.13
CA ALA A 65 -6.94 2.53 3.27
C ALA A 65 -8.12 3.51 3.44
N ILE A 66 -8.34 4.01 4.66
CA ILE A 66 -9.45 4.93 4.99
C ILE A 66 -9.12 6.38 4.59
N ILE A 67 -7.88 6.81 4.82
CA ILE A 67 -7.45 8.18 4.52
C ILE A 67 -7.55 8.45 3.00
N PRO A 68 -8.22 9.51 2.55
CA PRO A 68 -8.30 9.83 1.13
C PRO A 68 -7.07 10.59 0.60
N LYS A 69 -6.38 11.35 1.46
CA LYS A 69 -5.29 12.26 1.06
C LYS A 69 -3.96 11.52 0.92
N LEU A 70 -3.34 11.56 -0.27
CA LEU A 70 -2.05 10.90 -0.54
C LEU A 70 -0.93 11.36 0.40
N TRP A 71 -0.77 12.66 0.63
CA TRP A 71 0.25 13.20 1.53
C TRP A 71 0.13 12.67 2.95
N ALA A 72 -1.09 12.48 3.46
CA ALA A 72 -1.31 11.90 4.77
C ALA A 72 -0.94 10.40 4.81
N LYS A 73 -1.18 9.65 3.72
CA LYS A 73 -0.72 8.26 3.61
C LYS A 73 0.80 8.15 3.60
N LEU A 74 1.47 9.01 2.84
CA LEU A 74 2.93 9.04 2.76
C LEU A 74 3.56 9.47 4.09
N GLY A 75 2.94 10.44 4.78
CA GLY A 75 3.34 10.83 6.14
C GLY A 75 3.21 9.68 7.13
N LEU A 76 2.10 8.94 7.09
CA LEU A 76 1.88 7.77 7.94
C LEU A 76 2.89 6.65 7.66
N LEU A 77 3.18 6.40 6.38
CA LEU A 77 4.22 5.46 5.95
C LEU A 77 5.60 5.89 6.48
N ALA A 78 5.97 7.15 6.30
CA ALA A 78 7.25 7.69 6.75
C ALA A 78 7.38 7.60 8.27
N LEU A 79 6.32 7.92 9.01
CA LEU A 79 6.27 7.79 10.47
C LEU A 79 6.48 6.33 10.91
N MET A 80 5.80 5.38 10.26
CA MET A 80 5.97 3.95 10.55
C MET A 80 7.42 3.49 10.30
N VAL A 81 8.00 3.85 9.15
CA VAL A 81 9.38 3.48 8.80
C VAL A 81 10.38 4.11 9.76
N ALA A 82 10.23 5.40 10.07
CA ALA A 82 11.08 6.11 11.02
C ALA A 82 11.02 5.49 12.42
N TRP A 83 9.82 5.10 12.87
CA TRP A 83 9.63 4.42 14.15
C TRP A 83 10.33 3.05 14.19
N ILE A 84 10.21 2.26 13.12
CA ILE A 84 10.91 0.96 13.02
C ILE A 84 12.42 1.17 13.09
N LEU A 85 12.97 2.15 12.35
CA LEU A 85 14.40 2.44 12.38
C LEU A 85 14.85 2.89 13.76
N PHE A 86 14.15 3.85 14.36
CA PHE A 86 14.47 4.36 15.69
C PHE A 86 14.52 3.26 16.74
N MET A 87 13.54 2.33 16.71
CA MET A 87 13.46 1.24 17.68
C MET A 87 14.43 0.09 17.40
N MET A 88 14.72 -0.23 16.14
CA MET A 88 15.45 -1.46 15.81
C MET A 88 16.91 -1.24 15.39
N VAL A 89 17.29 -0.06 14.89
CA VAL A 89 18.67 0.19 14.45
C VAL A 89 19.70 0.00 15.58
N PRO A 90 19.46 0.45 16.84
CA PRO A 90 20.45 0.30 17.90
C PRO A 90 20.81 -1.15 18.22
N ASP A 91 19.81 -2.04 18.29
CA ASP A 91 20.00 -3.42 18.77
C ASP A 91 20.06 -4.46 17.64
N ASN A 92 19.34 -4.21 16.53
CA ASN A 92 19.08 -5.20 15.48
C ASN A 92 19.00 -4.54 14.07
N PRO A 93 20.08 -3.92 13.57
CA PRO A 93 20.06 -3.11 12.35
C PRO A 93 19.67 -3.91 11.09
N LEU A 94 20.10 -5.17 10.98
CA LEU A 94 19.75 -6.03 9.83
C LEU A 94 18.23 -6.31 9.77
N ARG A 95 17.60 -6.53 10.94
CA ARG A 95 16.14 -6.71 11.02
C ARG A 95 15.42 -5.40 10.75
N ALA A 96 15.96 -4.27 11.24
CA ALA A 96 15.40 -2.94 10.95
C ALA A 96 15.31 -2.69 9.44
N LEU A 97 16.39 -2.99 8.70
CA LEU A 97 16.40 -2.89 7.24
C LEU A 97 15.36 -3.81 6.60
N PHE A 98 15.25 -5.06 7.05
CA PHE A 98 14.25 -5.97 6.51
C PHE A 98 12.82 -5.47 6.74
N TYR A 99 12.46 -5.09 7.97
CA TYR A 99 11.11 -4.63 8.29
C TYR A 99 10.77 -3.34 7.57
N THR A 100 11.69 -2.38 7.50
CA THR A 100 11.46 -1.12 6.78
C THR A 100 11.26 -1.33 5.29
N VAL A 101 12.10 -2.14 4.64
CA VAL A 101 11.98 -2.42 3.20
C VAL A 101 10.73 -3.25 2.92
N ALA A 102 10.47 -4.31 3.70
CA ALA A 102 9.34 -5.18 3.47
C ALA A 102 8.01 -4.51 3.82
N GLN A 103 7.84 -4.01 5.05
CA GLN A 103 6.60 -3.37 5.49
C GLN A 103 6.40 -2.02 4.79
N GLY A 104 7.45 -1.21 4.68
CA GLY A 104 7.39 0.07 3.98
C GLY A 104 7.13 -0.10 2.48
N GLY A 105 7.83 -1.03 1.84
CA GLY A 105 7.65 -1.32 0.41
C GLY A 105 6.24 -1.85 0.09
N VAL A 106 5.74 -2.81 0.86
CA VAL A 106 4.37 -3.32 0.69
C VAL A 106 3.32 -2.23 0.87
N THR A 107 3.47 -1.40 1.91
CA THR A 107 2.54 -0.28 2.18
C THR A 107 2.60 0.76 1.06
N LEU A 108 3.81 1.10 0.59
CA LEU A 108 4.00 2.04 -0.53
C LEU A 108 3.37 1.50 -1.81
N LEU A 109 3.61 0.23 -2.15
CA LEU A 109 3.01 -0.41 -3.31
C LEU A 109 1.48 -0.42 -3.23
N ALA A 110 0.90 -0.69 -2.06
CA ALA A 110 -0.55 -0.63 -1.86
C ALA A 110 -1.10 0.79 -2.07
N ILE A 111 -0.41 1.81 -1.56
CA ILE A 111 -0.77 3.23 -1.78
C ILE A 111 -0.73 3.56 -3.27
N LEU A 112 0.38 3.24 -3.95
CA LEU A 112 0.55 3.53 -5.38
C LEU A 112 -0.46 2.80 -6.25
N ALA A 113 -0.68 1.50 -6.00
CA ALA A 113 -1.66 0.70 -6.72
C ALA A 113 -3.07 1.31 -6.59
N THR A 114 -3.45 1.70 -5.38
CA THR A 114 -4.73 2.36 -5.12
C THR A 114 -4.85 3.67 -5.88
N GLN A 115 -3.81 4.53 -5.85
CA GLN A 115 -3.82 5.81 -6.60
C GLN A 115 -3.93 5.59 -8.12
N VAL A 116 -3.19 4.63 -8.66
CA VAL A 116 -3.24 4.31 -10.10
C VAL A 116 -4.64 3.84 -10.50
N ILE A 117 -5.28 3.00 -9.68
CA ILE A 117 -6.63 2.51 -9.94
C ILE A 117 -7.64 3.66 -9.88
N GLU A 118 -7.58 4.51 -8.84
CA GLU A 118 -8.44 5.68 -8.70
C GLU A 118 -8.35 6.61 -9.92
N LEU A 119 -7.13 7.00 -10.31
CA LEU A 119 -6.90 7.87 -11.47
C LEU A 119 -7.40 7.23 -12.78
N ARG A 120 -7.20 5.91 -12.96
CA ARG A 120 -7.70 5.19 -14.14
C ARG A 120 -9.23 5.17 -14.19
N LEU A 121 -9.90 5.00 -13.04
CA LEU A 121 -11.35 4.99 -12.96
C LEU A 121 -11.95 6.38 -13.21
N GLU A 122 -11.32 7.43 -12.66
CA GLU A 122 -11.72 8.82 -12.92
C GLU A 122 -11.54 9.18 -14.40
N LYS A 123 -10.39 8.87 -14.99
CA LYS A 123 -10.15 9.07 -16.44
C LYS A 123 -11.20 8.36 -17.29
N ARG A 124 -11.57 7.12 -16.94
CA ARG A 124 -12.63 6.37 -17.65
C ARG A 124 -14.01 7.01 -17.48
N ALA A 125 -14.33 7.55 -16.31
CA ALA A 125 -15.59 8.24 -16.06
C ALA A 125 -15.70 9.52 -16.90
N LEU A 126 -14.63 10.33 -16.94
CA LEU A 126 -14.56 11.54 -17.76
C LEU A 126 -14.69 11.24 -19.26
N MET A 127 -13.96 10.22 -19.76
CA MET A 127 -14.08 9.81 -21.17
C MET A 127 -15.51 9.34 -21.52
N ARG A 128 -16.18 8.61 -20.62
CA ARG A 128 -17.58 8.19 -20.83
C ARG A 128 -18.55 9.37 -20.87
N GLN A 129 -18.31 10.42 -20.08
CA GLN A 129 -19.13 11.63 -20.08
C GLN A 129 -18.88 12.50 -21.32
N ALA A 130 -17.64 12.58 -21.81
CA ALA A 130 -17.27 13.38 -22.98
C ALA A 130 -17.74 12.76 -24.31
N LEU A 131 -17.81 11.42 -24.41
CA LEU A 131 -18.18 10.71 -25.63
C LEU A 131 -19.51 11.16 -26.28
N PRO A 132 -20.64 11.29 -25.55
CA PRO A 132 -21.90 11.78 -26.14
C PRO A 132 -21.85 13.27 -26.51
N ALA A 133 -21.08 14.10 -25.80
CA ALA A 133 -20.93 15.52 -26.12
C ALA A 133 -20.09 15.75 -27.38
N ILE A 134 -19.05 14.93 -27.57
CA ILE A 134 -18.22 14.94 -28.80
C ILE A 134 -19.08 14.50 -29.99
N ALA A 135 -19.84 13.40 -29.84
CA ALA A 135 -20.71 12.89 -30.90
C ALA A 135 -21.79 13.90 -31.32
N SER A 136 -22.39 14.64 -30.38
CA SER A 136 -23.39 15.66 -30.70
C SER A 136 -22.77 16.91 -31.37
N GLN A 137 -21.57 17.32 -30.97
CA GLN A 137 -20.84 18.41 -31.63
C GLN A 137 -20.45 18.06 -33.06
N ASP A 138 -20.01 16.83 -33.33
CA ASP A 138 -19.70 16.37 -34.68
C ASP A 138 -20.93 16.40 -35.60
N VAL A 139 -22.09 15.94 -35.11
CA VAL A 139 -23.35 15.98 -35.87
C VAL A 139 -23.76 17.42 -36.19
N VAL A 140 -23.70 18.33 -35.21
CA VAL A 140 -24.04 19.75 -35.40
C VAL A 140 -23.07 20.45 -36.35
N SER A 141 -21.76 20.15 -36.27
CA SER A 141 -20.75 20.66 -37.19
C SER A 141 -21.03 20.21 -38.62
N LYS A 142 -21.35 18.93 -38.81
CA LYS A 142 -21.65 18.34 -40.13
C LYS A 142 -22.94 18.91 -40.74
N MET A 143 -23.97 19.17 -39.93
CA MET A 143 -25.19 19.86 -40.37
C MET A 143 -24.93 21.31 -40.80
N ARG A 144 -24.01 22.02 -40.14
CA ARG A 144 -23.62 23.39 -40.50
C ARG A 144 -22.76 23.49 -41.77
N ALA A 145 -22.12 22.39 -42.15
CA ALA A 145 -21.25 22.31 -43.32
C ALA A 145 -21.96 21.84 -44.60
N CYS A 146 -23.24 21.40 -44.51
CA CYS A 146 -24.07 21.17 -45.68
C CYS A 146 -24.69 22.51 -46.14
N PRO A 147 -24.43 22.97 -47.38
CA PRO A 147 -24.97 24.21 -47.92
C PRO A 147 -26.48 24.15 -48.19
#